data_AF-A0A7S0F538-F1
#
_entry.id   AF-A0A7S0F538-F1
#
_cell.length_a   1.000
_cell.length_b   1.000
_cell.length_c   1.000
_cell.angle_alpha   90.00
_cell.angle_beta   90.00
_cell.angle_gamma   90.00
#
_symmetry.space_group_name_H-M   'P 1'
#
loop_
_entity.id
_entity.type
_entity.pdbx_description
1 polymer ?
#
loop_
_entity_poly.entity_id
_entity_poly.type
_entity_poly.pdbx_seq_one_letter_code
_entity_poly.pdbx_strand_id
1 'polypeptide(L)'
;ATLARTNRTGLELCPMSRFNPALQHLAKFLRPNSLLRAEAGEHGAVLQHYQTHFGRPCKHLGNSPRWPPSGSARERRIIDLGDGTTGTRFLACVLQKLQLSVGHNSKAPRTASLTAFFDQFDAILDSPVPYLTDALLATHTRDQTALMLTVRDPWDWKDSRLKHHSTATQWRAADGGCGSGFTLLGSTNSTEGVARDLLSYWAFALCLAAEREVGGLAAVPVINLFDHEQCVSANTLGRVLAASGR
;
A
#
# COMPACT_ATOMS: atom_id res chain seq x y z
N ALA A 1 -31.09 1.78 -6.45
CA ALA A 1 -30.26 0.84 -7.23
C ALA A 1 -29.47 -0.02 -6.26
N THR A 2 -29.78 -1.31 -6.18
CA THR A 2 -29.07 -2.26 -5.34
C THR A 2 -27.65 -2.37 -5.85
N LEU A 3 -26.66 -1.88 -5.08
CA LEU A 3 -25.25 -2.06 -5.39
C LEU A 3 -25.00 -3.56 -5.59
N ALA A 4 -24.75 -3.98 -6.84
CA ALA A 4 -24.21 -5.28 -7.09
C ALA A 4 -22.87 -5.32 -6.37
N ARG A 5 -22.84 -5.94 -5.18
CA ARG A 5 -21.61 -6.36 -4.53
C ARG A 5 -20.99 -7.34 -5.51
N THR A 6 -20.08 -6.87 -6.34
CA THR A 6 -19.19 -7.77 -7.06
C THR A 6 -18.42 -8.49 -5.97
N ASN A 7 -18.72 -9.78 -5.76
CA ASN A 7 -18.09 -10.67 -4.78
C ASN A 7 -16.63 -10.97 -5.17
N ARG A 8 -15.89 -9.97 -5.64
CA ARG A 8 -14.51 -10.16 -6.04
C ARG A 8 -13.65 -10.40 -4.82
N THR A 9 -12.68 -11.29 -4.96
CA THR A 9 -11.70 -11.57 -3.90
C THR A 9 -10.37 -10.90 -4.24
N GLY A 10 -9.49 -10.75 -3.26
CA GLY A 10 -8.12 -10.29 -3.53
C GLY A 10 -7.39 -11.23 -4.48
N LEU A 11 -7.70 -12.54 -4.46
CA LEU A 11 -7.18 -13.52 -5.42
C LEU A 11 -7.64 -13.30 -6.87
N GLU A 12 -8.79 -12.67 -7.09
CA GLU A 12 -9.22 -12.30 -8.44
C GLU A 12 -8.54 -11.03 -8.92
N LEU A 13 -8.27 -10.08 -8.01
CA LEU A 13 -7.55 -8.84 -8.34
C LEU A 13 -6.05 -9.08 -8.53
N CYS A 14 -5.47 -9.94 -7.71
CA CYS A 14 -4.08 -10.37 -7.80
C CYS A 14 -3.98 -11.89 -7.56
N PRO A 15 -4.12 -12.72 -8.62
CA PRO A 15 -3.94 -14.16 -8.52
C PRO A 15 -2.54 -14.54 -8.07
N MET A 16 -2.40 -15.75 -7.54
CA MET A 16 -1.13 -16.28 -7.03
C MET A 16 0.03 -16.19 -8.02
N SER A 17 -0.26 -16.35 -9.31
CA SER A 17 0.73 -16.23 -10.40
C SER A 17 1.36 -14.84 -10.50
N ARG A 18 0.68 -13.79 -10.01
CA ARG A 18 1.19 -12.41 -9.96
C ARG A 18 1.63 -12.00 -8.55
N PHE A 19 0.92 -12.47 -7.53
CA PHE A 19 1.27 -12.21 -6.14
C PHE A 19 2.66 -12.75 -5.78
N ASN A 20 2.96 -14.00 -6.16
CA ASN A 20 4.23 -14.63 -5.81
C ASN A 20 5.45 -13.86 -6.39
N PRO A 21 5.49 -13.51 -7.69
CA PRO A 21 6.52 -12.61 -8.22
C PRO A 21 6.59 -11.25 -7.52
N ALA A 22 5.45 -10.66 -7.14
CA ALA A 22 5.43 -9.40 -6.41
C ALA A 22 6.06 -9.54 -5.02
N LEU A 23 5.78 -10.62 -4.29
CA LEU A 23 6.40 -10.93 -3.01
C LEU A 23 7.91 -11.15 -3.14
N GLN A 24 8.35 -11.89 -4.16
CA GLN A 24 9.78 -12.08 -4.45
C GLN A 24 10.48 -10.77 -4.83
N HIS A 25 9.78 -9.86 -5.52
CA HIS A 25 10.30 -8.54 -5.84
C HIS A 25 10.43 -7.69 -4.57
N LEU A 26 9.39 -7.64 -3.75
CA LEU A 26 9.37 -6.93 -2.46
C LEU A 26 10.51 -7.37 -1.54
N ALA A 27 10.79 -8.68 -1.49
CA ALA A 27 11.86 -9.26 -0.66
C ALA A 27 13.23 -8.62 -0.87
N LYS A 28 13.51 -8.15 -2.10
CA LYS A 28 14.78 -7.51 -2.47
C LYS A 28 14.98 -6.15 -1.79
N PHE A 29 13.90 -5.55 -1.31
CA PHE A 29 13.90 -4.24 -0.65
C PHE A 29 13.84 -4.33 0.87
N LEU A 30 13.70 -5.54 1.40
CA LEU A 30 13.66 -5.81 2.83
C LEU A 30 15.01 -6.41 3.24
N ARG A 31 15.28 -6.45 4.56
CA ARG A 31 16.50 -7.09 5.04
C ARG A 31 16.47 -8.57 4.60
N PRO A 32 17.61 -9.20 4.29
CA PRO A 32 17.66 -10.60 3.86
C PRO A 32 16.92 -11.55 4.82
N ASN A 33 16.90 -11.17 6.10
CA ASN A 33 16.26 -11.92 7.16
C ASN A 33 14.78 -11.57 7.40
N SER A 34 14.19 -10.57 6.73
CA SER A 34 12.77 -10.23 6.93
C SER A 34 11.86 -11.36 6.47
N LEU A 35 12.21 -12.09 5.41
CA LEU A 35 11.47 -13.31 5.07
C LEU A 35 11.93 -14.52 5.87
N LEU A 36 13.17 -14.58 6.37
CA LEU A 36 13.68 -15.73 7.13
C LEU A 36 13.31 -15.71 8.62
N ARG A 37 13.06 -14.53 9.22
CA ARG A 37 12.80 -14.33 10.65
C ARG A 37 11.38 -14.65 11.08
N ALA A 38 10.44 -14.84 10.15
CA ALA A 38 9.11 -15.29 10.51
C ALA A 38 9.00 -16.84 10.65
N GLU A 39 10.15 -17.55 10.73
CA GLU A 39 10.37 -19.02 10.79
C GLU A 39 10.71 -19.69 9.43
N ALA A 40 11.25 -20.91 9.46
CA ALA A 40 11.99 -21.57 8.38
C ALA A 40 11.16 -22.10 7.18
N GLY A 41 10.21 -21.32 6.66
CA GLY A 41 9.32 -21.68 5.54
C GLY A 41 8.43 -20.53 5.02
N GLU A 42 8.79 -19.29 5.34
CA GLU A 42 7.88 -18.13 5.34
C GLU A 42 7.43 -17.60 4.00
N HIS A 43 8.20 -17.79 2.93
CA HIS A 43 7.68 -17.52 1.60
C HIS A 43 6.38 -18.33 1.38
N GLY A 44 6.38 -19.61 1.77
CA GLY A 44 5.19 -20.45 1.76
C GLY A 44 4.10 -19.99 2.74
N ALA A 45 4.48 -19.56 3.95
CA ALA A 45 3.52 -19.09 4.95
C ALA A 45 2.81 -17.79 4.52
N VAL A 46 3.52 -16.83 3.92
CA VAL A 46 2.93 -15.61 3.36
C VAL A 46 2.03 -15.95 2.17
N LEU A 47 2.43 -16.88 1.29
CA LEU A 47 1.56 -17.35 0.20
C LEU A 47 0.27 -17.98 0.73
N GLN A 48 0.36 -18.85 1.75
CA GLN A 48 -0.80 -19.48 2.38
C GLN A 48 -1.68 -18.46 3.11
N HIS A 49 -1.06 -17.52 3.81
CA HIS A 49 -1.76 -16.42 4.46
C HIS A 49 -2.53 -15.60 3.44
N TYR A 50 -1.87 -15.19 2.35
CA TYR A 50 -2.51 -14.46 1.26
C TYR A 50 -3.70 -15.23 0.68
N GLN A 51 -3.53 -16.51 0.33
CA GLN A 51 -4.64 -17.36 -0.15
C GLN A 51 -5.82 -17.40 0.83
N THR A 52 -5.54 -17.55 2.11
CA THR A 52 -6.57 -17.70 3.16
C THR A 52 -7.33 -16.39 3.42
N HIS A 53 -6.60 -15.28 3.48
CA HIS A 53 -7.13 -14.01 3.95
C HIS A 53 -7.63 -13.11 2.80
N PHE A 54 -7.02 -13.20 1.62
CA PHE A 54 -7.40 -12.48 0.41
C PHE A 54 -8.28 -13.32 -0.53
N GLY A 55 -8.43 -14.63 -0.29
CA GLY A 55 -9.42 -15.48 -0.98
C GLY A 55 -10.87 -15.23 -0.54
N ARG A 56 -11.09 -14.25 0.33
CA ARG A 56 -12.42 -13.85 0.82
C ARG A 56 -12.94 -12.63 0.06
N PRO A 57 -14.26 -12.41 0.01
CA PRO A 57 -14.83 -11.26 -0.71
C PRO A 57 -14.29 -9.92 -0.20
N CYS A 58 -13.82 -9.10 -1.12
CA CYS A 58 -13.40 -7.73 -0.87
C CYS A 58 -14.60 -6.82 -0.62
N LYS A 59 -14.37 -5.76 0.15
CA LYS A 59 -15.25 -4.59 0.09
C LYS A 59 -14.76 -3.77 -1.11
N HIS A 60 -15.11 -4.17 -2.33
CA HIS A 60 -14.78 -3.39 -3.51
C HIS A 60 -15.46 -2.02 -3.40
N LEU A 61 -14.68 -0.99 -3.13
CA LEU A 61 -15.20 0.37 -2.93
C LEU A 61 -15.20 1.18 -4.22
N GLY A 62 -14.46 0.73 -5.24
CA GLY A 62 -14.42 1.31 -6.57
C GLY A 62 -15.80 1.38 -7.23
N ASN A 63 -16.07 2.47 -7.96
CA ASN A 63 -17.32 2.70 -8.69
C ASN A 63 -18.59 2.72 -7.82
N SER A 64 -18.45 2.85 -6.50
CA SER A 64 -19.58 3.17 -5.63
C SER A 64 -19.94 4.67 -5.74
N PRO A 65 -21.15 5.12 -5.34
CA PRO A 65 -21.51 6.54 -5.40
C PRO A 65 -20.54 7.48 -4.67
N ARG A 66 -19.81 6.97 -3.68
CA ARG A 66 -18.80 7.72 -2.93
C ARG A 66 -17.41 7.71 -3.60
N TRP A 67 -17.22 6.83 -4.57
CA TRP A 67 -16.01 6.62 -5.35
C TRP A 67 -16.32 6.65 -6.85
N PRO A 68 -16.82 7.79 -7.39
CA PRO A 68 -16.95 7.94 -8.83
C PRO A 68 -15.56 7.93 -9.49
N PRO A 69 -15.46 7.63 -10.80
CA PRO A 69 -14.21 7.82 -11.54
C PRO A 69 -13.67 9.25 -11.39
N SER A 70 -12.35 9.39 -11.34
CA SER A 70 -11.69 10.69 -11.25
C SER A 70 -11.87 11.47 -12.55
N GLY A 71 -12.45 12.66 -12.44
CA GLY A 71 -12.55 13.63 -13.55
C GLY A 71 -11.35 14.57 -13.62
N SER A 72 -10.31 14.36 -12.81
CA SER A 72 -9.14 15.24 -12.78
C SER A 72 -8.34 15.16 -14.08
N ALA A 73 -8.13 16.30 -14.72
CA ALA A 73 -7.21 16.49 -15.84
C ALA A 73 -5.80 16.93 -15.39
N ARG A 74 -5.53 16.93 -14.08
CA ARG A 74 -4.19 17.27 -13.53
C ARG A 74 -3.14 16.24 -13.93
N GLU A 75 -1.87 16.63 -13.81
CA GLU A 75 -0.71 15.76 -13.83
C GLU A 75 -0.90 14.50 -12.94
N ARG A 76 -0.18 13.42 -13.28
CA ARG A 76 -0.29 12.13 -12.59
C ARG A 76 -0.04 12.30 -11.09
N ARG A 77 -1.02 11.93 -10.28
CA ARG A 77 -0.92 12.00 -8.81
C ARG A 77 0.02 10.92 -8.29
N ILE A 78 0.91 11.31 -7.37
CA ILE A 78 1.74 10.35 -6.66
C ILE A 78 0.88 9.63 -5.60
N ILE A 79 0.80 8.31 -5.67
CA ILE A 79 0.11 7.50 -4.66
C ILE A 79 1.13 6.59 -4.00
N ASP A 80 1.37 6.82 -2.71
CA ASP A 80 2.16 5.92 -1.88
C ASP A 80 1.28 4.85 -1.26
N LEU A 81 1.52 3.60 -1.61
CA LEU A 81 0.82 2.44 -1.09
C LEU A 81 1.41 1.95 0.24
N GLY A 82 2.42 2.64 0.79
CA GLY A 82 3.02 2.31 2.07
C GLY A 82 2.06 2.49 3.25
N ASP A 83 2.13 1.56 4.21
CA ASP A 83 1.44 1.73 5.49
C ASP A 83 2.12 2.85 6.30
N GLY A 84 1.39 3.54 7.15
CA GLY A 84 2.01 4.52 8.04
C GLY A 84 3.11 3.85 8.87
N THR A 85 4.16 4.59 9.25
CA THR A 85 5.38 4.03 9.90
C THR A 85 6.41 3.40 8.93
N THR A 86 6.13 3.39 7.62
CA THR A 86 7.12 3.08 6.56
C THR A 86 7.90 4.31 6.05
N GLY A 87 7.87 5.42 6.79
CA GLY A 87 8.58 6.65 6.41
C GLY A 87 7.73 7.64 5.58
N THR A 88 6.44 7.35 5.41
CA THR A 88 5.43 8.22 4.76
C THR A 88 5.49 9.69 5.20
N ARG A 89 5.75 9.97 6.49
CA ARG A 89 5.88 11.34 7.02
C ARG A 89 7.11 12.07 6.49
N PHE A 90 8.25 11.39 6.43
CA PHE A 90 9.47 11.95 5.86
C PHE A 90 9.24 12.29 4.38
N LEU A 91 8.63 11.35 3.64
CA LEU A 91 8.33 11.55 2.23
C LEU A 91 7.35 12.70 2.00
N ALA A 92 6.30 12.82 2.82
CA ALA A 92 5.38 13.95 2.77
C ALA A 92 6.13 15.29 2.94
N CYS A 93 7.07 15.38 3.89
CA CYS A 93 7.88 16.60 4.07
C CYS A 93 8.75 16.90 2.84
N VAL A 94 9.34 15.89 2.20
CA VAL A 94 10.14 16.08 0.98
C VAL A 94 9.27 16.60 -0.16
N LEU A 95 8.12 15.97 -0.41
CA LEU A 95 7.19 16.37 -1.48
C LEU A 95 6.63 17.78 -1.25
N GLN A 96 6.34 18.15 0.00
CA GLN A 96 5.93 19.52 0.36
C GLN A 96 7.03 20.55 0.11
N LYS A 97 8.30 20.21 0.36
CA LYS A 97 9.44 21.10 0.01
C LYS A 97 9.58 21.30 -1.50
N LEU A 98 9.10 20.35 -2.30
CA LEU A 98 8.97 20.47 -3.76
C LEU A 98 7.67 21.19 -4.18
N GLN A 99 6.99 21.87 -3.24
CA GLN A 99 5.77 22.64 -3.45
C GLN A 99 4.56 21.81 -3.92
N LEU A 100 4.55 20.50 -3.63
CA LEU A 100 3.41 19.65 -3.91
C LEU A 100 2.35 19.75 -2.81
N SER A 101 1.08 19.73 -3.21
CA SER A 101 -0.04 19.55 -2.29
C SER A 101 -0.11 18.09 -1.84
N VAL A 102 0.07 17.85 -0.53
CA VAL A 102 0.22 16.49 0.02
C VAL A 102 -0.90 16.16 1.00
N GLY A 103 -1.64 15.07 0.74
CA GLY A 103 -2.56 14.46 1.67
C GLY A 103 -1.87 13.36 2.49
N HIS A 104 -1.44 13.66 3.71
CA HIS A 104 -0.83 12.70 4.64
C HIS A 104 -1.70 12.50 5.88
N ASN A 105 -2.02 11.25 6.24
CA ASN A 105 -2.93 10.93 7.36
C ASN A 105 -4.26 11.71 7.30
N SER A 106 -4.82 11.81 6.09
CA SER A 106 -5.91 12.72 5.80
C SER A 106 -7.27 12.13 6.19
N LYS A 107 -8.04 12.85 7.01
CA LYS A 107 -9.38 12.39 7.43
C LYS A 107 -10.37 12.56 6.28
N ALA A 108 -10.62 11.45 5.58
CA ALA A 108 -11.60 11.35 4.52
C ALA A 108 -13.00 11.89 4.96
N PRO A 109 -13.62 12.79 4.19
CA PRO A 109 -14.91 13.40 4.54
C PRO A 109 -16.04 12.36 4.53
N ARG A 110 -16.99 12.46 5.47
CA ARG A 110 -18.08 11.48 5.61
C ARG A 110 -19.15 11.56 4.52
N THR A 111 -19.42 12.77 4.02
CA THR A 111 -20.56 13.06 3.13
C THR A 111 -20.17 13.44 1.70
N ALA A 112 -18.89 13.70 1.44
CA ALA A 112 -18.41 14.08 0.11
C ALA A 112 -17.85 12.87 -0.67
N SER A 113 -17.76 13.04 -2.00
CA SER A 113 -17.03 12.12 -2.88
C SER A 113 -15.58 11.98 -2.40
N LEU A 114 -15.15 10.74 -2.18
CA LEU A 114 -13.79 10.43 -1.75
C LEU A 114 -12.81 10.60 -2.90
N THR A 115 -13.20 10.27 -4.13
CA THR A 115 -12.38 10.54 -5.31
C THR A 115 -12.09 12.04 -5.43
N ALA A 116 -13.12 12.89 -5.35
CA ALA A 116 -12.95 14.34 -5.44
C ALA A 116 -12.08 14.90 -4.29
N PHE A 117 -12.19 14.30 -3.09
CA PHE A 117 -11.33 14.65 -1.97
C PHE A 117 -9.85 14.32 -2.22
N PHE A 118 -9.54 13.16 -2.80
CA PHE A 118 -8.16 12.82 -3.15
C PHE A 118 -7.69 13.60 -4.38
N ASP A 119 -8.61 14.03 -5.25
CA ASP A 119 -8.28 14.77 -6.46
C ASP A 119 -7.62 16.13 -6.22
N GLN A 120 -7.81 16.71 -5.03
CA GLN A 120 -7.22 18.00 -4.68
C GLN A 120 -5.70 17.95 -4.42
N PHE A 121 -5.13 16.76 -4.20
CA PHE A 121 -3.72 16.59 -3.86
C PHE A 121 -2.88 16.17 -5.07
N ASP A 122 -1.62 16.59 -5.09
CA ASP A 122 -0.60 16.12 -6.04
C ASP A 122 0.01 14.79 -5.56
N ALA A 123 0.06 14.57 -4.24
CA ALA A 123 0.49 13.32 -3.65
C ALA A 123 -0.38 12.90 -2.46
N ILE A 124 -0.66 11.60 -2.33
CA ILE A 124 -1.40 11.03 -1.19
C ILE A 124 -0.60 9.88 -0.58
N LEU A 125 -0.46 9.91 0.74
CA LEU A 125 0.40 8.99 1.50
C LEU A 125 -0.22 8.66 2.86
N ASP A 126 0.20 7.53 3.44
CA ASP A 126 -0.27 7.05 4.74
C ASP A 126 -1.80 6.84 4.76
N SER A 127 -2.35 6.64 5.96
CA SER A 127 -3.77 6.40 6.17
C SER A 127 -4.63 7.54 5.59
N PRO A 128 -5.74 7.22 4.93
CA PRO A 128 -6.33 5.90 4.75
C PRO A 128 -5.89 5.17 3.47
N VAL A 129 -4.92 5.70 2.69
CA VAL A 129 -4.52 5.16 1.38
C VAL A 129 -4.32 3.64 1.37
N PRO A 130 -3.55 3.03 2.29
CA PRO A 130 -3.26 1.60 2.18
C PRO A 130 -4.49 0.73 2.44
N TYR A 131 -5.50 1.22 3.18
CA TYR A 131 -6.80 0.54 3.36
C TYR A 131 -7.78 0.76 2.21
N LEU A 132 -7.45 1.66 1.27
CA LEU A 132 -8.29 2.08 0.15
C LEU A 132 -7.62 1.81 -1.20
N THR A 133 -6.57 0.98 -1.22
CA THR A 133 -5.75 0.71 -2.41
C THR A 133 -6.62 0.32 -3.61
N ASP A 134 -7.47 -0.71 -3.48
CA ASP A 134 -8.36 -1.14 -4.55
C ASP A 134 -9.30 -0.02 -5.04
N ALA A 135 -9.85 0.78 -4.13
CA ALA A 135 -10.76 1.89 -4.46
C ALA A 135 -10.06 2.99 -5.26
N LEU A 136 -8.89 3.43 -4.76
CA LEU A 136 -8.09 4.48 -5.38
C LEU A 136 -7.64 4.08 -6.77
N LEU A 137 -7.19 2.84 -6.91
CA LEU A 137 -6.81 2.28 -8.19
C LEU A 137 -8.06 2.16 -9.10
N ALA A 138 -9.19 1.66 -8.63
CA ALA A 138 -10.40 1.54 -9.45
C ALA A 138 -10.92 2.89 -9.99
N THR A 139 -10.76 3.99 -9.25
CA THR A 139 -11.27 5.30 -9.65
C THR A 139 -10.27 6.21 -10.37
N HIS A 140 -8.97 5.94 -10.26
CA HIS A 140 -7.95 6.71 -10.96
C HIS A 140 -7.26 5.83 -12.00
N THR A 141 -7.28 6.28 -13.25
CA THR A 141 -6.64 5.56 -14.34
C THR A 141 -5.12 5.57 -14.20
N ARG A 142 -4.47 4.72 -15.00
CA ARG A 142 -3.01 4.70 -15.13
C ARG A 142 -2.43 6.09 -15.44
N ASP A 143 -3.02 6.79 -16.39
CA ASP A 143 -2.54 8.10 -16.85
C ASP A 143 -2.82 9.23 -15.84
N GLN A 144 -3.48 8.91 -14.72
CA GLN A 144 -3.75 9.82 -13.61
C GLN A 144 -2.92 9.51 -12.37
N THR A 145 -2.15 8.43 -12.34
CA THR A 145 -1.45 7.97 -11.12
C THR A 145 -0.01 7.60 -11.38
N ALA A 146 0.91 8.04 -10.54
CA ALA A 146 2.27 7.54 -10.42
C ALA A 146 2.37 6.76 -9.09
N LEU A 147 2.48 5.44 -9.17
CA LEU A 147 2.40 4.56 -8.01
C LEU A 147 3.78 4.29 -7.42
N MET A 148 3.87 4.29 -6.09
CA MET A 148 5.07 3.86 -5.37
C MET A 148 4.68 3.13 -4.08
N LEU A 149 5.64 2.46 -3.47
CA LEU A 149 5.43 1.72 -2.23
C LEU A 149 6.60 1.98 -1.27
N THR A 150 6.35 2.75 -0.20
CA THR A 150 7.30 2.80 0.91
C THR A 150 7.15 1.60 1.81
N VAL A 151 8.28 0.99 2.19
CA VAL A 151 8.33 -0.21 3.01
C VAL A 151 9.29 -0.03 4.18
N ARG A 152 9.15 -0.92 5.16
CA ARG A 152 10.06 -1.05 6.29
C ARG A 152 10.12 -2.53 6.66
N ASP A 153 11.20 -2.97 7.29
CA ASP A 153 11.21 -4.31 7.88
C ASP A 153 9.95 -4.51 8.77
N PRO A 154 9.16 -5.59 8.59
CA PRO A 154 7.88 -5.74 9.28
C PRO A 154 7.98 -5.78 10.82
N TRP A 155 9.09 -6.27 11.38
CA TRP A 155 9.32 -6.29 12.83
C TRP A 155 9.59 -4.88 13.34
N ASP A 156 10.49 -4.17 12.65
CA ASP A 156 10.79 -2.77 12.97
C ASP A 156 9.55 -1.87 12.81
N TRP A 157 8.68 -2.19 11.85
CA TRP A 157 7.42 -1.49 11.65
C TRP A 157 6.51 -1.62 12.87
N LYS A 158 6.28 -2.84 13.37
CA LYS A 158 5.39 -3.09 14.51
C LYS A 158 5.89 -2.35 15.76
N ASP A 159 7.16 -2.50 16.09
CA ASP A 159 7.76 -1.88 17.27
C ASP A 159 7.68 -0.36 17.18
N SER A 160 7.99 0.19 16.00
CA SER A 160 7.84 1.62 15.77
C SER A 160 6.39 2.06 15.85
N ARG A 161 5.42 1.29 15.36
CA ARG A 161 4.00 1.66 15.40
C ARG A 161 3.49 1.72 16.83
N LEU A 162 3.81 0.70 17.64
CA LEU A 162 3.47 0.62 19.06
C LEU A 162 4.11 1.75 19.89
N LYS A 163 5.36 2.11 19.57
CA LYS A 163 6.08 3.21 20.25
C LYS A 163 5.46 4.58 20.00
N HIS A 164 4.96 4.84 18.79
CA HIS A 164 4.48 6.18 18.40
C HIS A 164 2.98 6.41 18.65
N HIS A 165 2.21 5.36 18.93
CA HIS A 165 0.76 5.44 19.10
C HIS A 165 0.29 4.64 20.30
N SER A 166 -0.15 5.34 21.36
CA SER A 166 -0.63 4.72 22.60
C SER A 166 -1.84 3.78 22.41
N THR A 167 -2.60 3.95 21.34
CA THR A 167 -3.76 3.10 20.98
C THR A 167 -3.46 2.09 19.87
N ALA A 168 -2.21 1.98 19.40
CA ALA A 168 -1.85 1.07 18.30
C ALA A 168 -2.14 -0.40 18.59
N THR A 169 -2.26 -0.80 19.86
CA THR A 169 -2.58 -2.18 20.24
C THR A 169 -3.89 -2.69 19.63
N GLN A 170 -4.82 -1.78 19.30
CA GLN A 170 -6.10 -2.09 18.65
C GLN A 170 -6.06 -2.03 17.12
N TRP A 171 -4.93 -1.64 16.54
CA TRP A 171 -4.79 -1.48 15.10
C TRP A 171 -4.34 -2.77 14.43
N ARG A 172 -4.43 -2.79 13.10
CA ARG A 172 -4.01 -3.89 12.23
C ARG A 172 -3.20 -3.31 11.07
N ALA A 173 -2.35 -4.13 10.45
CA ALA A 173 -1.77 -3.80 9.16
C ALA A 173 -2.88 -3.53 8.13
N ALA A 174 -2.58 -2.72 7.12
CA ALA A 174 -3.49 -2.48 6.01
C ALA A 174 -3.83 -3.74 5.23
N ASP A 175 -4.99 -3.76 4.57
CA ASP A 175 -5.52 -4.88 3.82
C ASP A 175 -5.86 -4.53 2.36
N GLY A 176 -5.54 -3.31 1.91
CA GLY A 176 -5.85 -2.89 0.54
C GLY A 176 -7.33 -2.70 0.22
N GLY A 177 -8.23 -2.81 1.21
CA GLY A 177 -9.67 -2.96 1.01
C GLY A 177 -10.12 -4.39 0.69
N CYS A 178 -9.16 -5.31 0.65
CA CYS A 178 -9.29 -6.71 0.26
C CYS A 178 -8.57 -7.58 1.27
N GLY A 179 -9.22 -7.95 2.37
CA GLY A 179 -8.61 -8.82 3.36
C GLY A 179 -9.47 -8.91 4.60
N SER A 180 -9.24 -9.93 5.43
CA SER A 180 -9.95 -10.07 6.69
C SER A 180 -9.15 -10.88 7.68
N GLY A 181 -9.46 -10.79 8.97
CA GLY A 181 -8.81 -11.62 9.99
C GLY A 181 -7.37 -11.23 10.30
N PHE A 182 -6.96 -10.00 9.95
CA PHE A 182 -5.62 -9.48 10.23
C PHE A 182 -5.38 -9.35 11.74
N THR A 183 -4.13 -9.50 12.14
CA THR A 183 -3.70 -9.56 13.53
C THR A 183 -3.73 -8.16 14.17
N LEU A 184 -4.24 -8.09 15.40
CA LEU A 184 -4.14 -6.87 16.21
C LEU A 184 -2.69 -6.71 16.72
N LEU A 185 -2.13 -5.50 16.62
CA LEU A 185 -0.74 -5.25 17.02
C LEU A 185 -0.45 -5.54 18.49
N GLY A 186 -1.45 -5.37 19.36
CA GLY A 186 -1.32 -5.57 20.80
C GLY A 186 -1.50 -7.02 21.26
N SER A 187 -1.78 -7.96 20.36
CA SER A 187 -1.89 -9.37 20.74
C SER A 187 -0.53 -9.93 21.15
N THR A 188 -0.46 -10.70 22.24
CA THR A 188 0.78 -11.12 22.90
C THR A 188 1.65 -12.07 22.08
N ASN A 189 1.09 -12.72 21.04
CA ASN A 189 1.78 -13.67 20.15
C ASN A 189 1.79 -13.19 18.68
N SER A 190 1.88 -11.87 18.44
CA SER A 190 1.47 -11.27 17.16
C SER A 190 2.57 -10.84 16.21
N THR A 191 3.86 -10.95 16.56
CA THR A 191 4.90 -10.32 15.72
C THR A 191 4.98 -10.95 14.34
N GLU A 192 4.97 -12.27 14.29
CA GLU A 192 4.96 -13.06 13.05
C GLU A 192 3.65 -12.86 12.28
N GLY A 193 2.51 -12.86 12.98
CA GLY A 193 1.21 -12.60 12.38
C GLY A 193 1.14 -11.23 11.69
N VAL A 194 1.60 -10.18 12.38
CA VAL A 194 1.67 -8.81 11.84
C VAL A 194 2.67 -8.73 10.68
N ALA A 195 3.80 -9.43 10.76
CA ALA A 195 4.76 -9.48 9.67
C ALA A 195 4.14 -10.10 8.41
N ARG A 196 3.43 -11.23 8.56
CA ARG A 196 2.70 -11.88 7.46
C ARG A 196 1.59 -11.00 6.88
N ASP A 197 0.84 -10.31 7.74
CA ASP A 197 -0.20 -9.37 7.32
C ASP A 197 0.41 -8.24 6.44
N LEU A 198 1.49 -7.61 6.89
CA LEU A 198 2.19 -6.53 6.16
C LEU A 198 2.78 -7.01 4.83
N LEU A 199 3.49 -8.14 4.85
CA LEU A 199 4.11 -8.72 3.66
C LEU A 199 3.03 -9.08 2.62
N SER A 200 1.91 -9.64 3.07
CA SER A 200 0.77 -9.97 2.21
C SER A 200 0.16 -8.71 1.60
N TYR A 201 -0.06 -7.67 2.40
CA TYR A 201 -0.59 -6.41 1.89
C TYR A 201 0.37 -5.72 0.92
N TRP A 202 1.65 -5.58 1.25
CA TRP A 202 2.61 -4.90 0.39
C TRP A 202 2.82 -5.63 -0.93
N ALA A 203 2.89 -6.96 -0.91
CA ALA A 203 2.96 -7.75 -2.14
C ALA A 203 1.67 -7.63 -2.97
N PHE A 204 0.50 -7.59 -2.32
CA PHE A 204 -0.78 -7.33 -2.99
C PHE A 204 -0.82 -5.94 -3.63
N ALA A 205 -0.46 -4.89 -2.89
CA ALA A 205 -0.42 -3.52 -3.37
C ALA A 205 0.54 -3.37 -4.57
N LEU A 206 1.73 -3.96 -4.46
CA LEU A 206 2.73 -3.98 -5.53
C LEU A 206 2.23 -4.73 -6.77
N CYS A 207 1.53 -5.84 -6.59
CA CYS A 207 0.91 -6.59 -7.67
C CYS A 207 -0.11 -5.75 -8.45
N LEU A 208 -1.01 -5.06 -7.73
CA LEU A 208 -2.01 -4.18 -8.36
C LEU A 208 -1.36 -2.98 -9.06
N ALA A 209 -0.29 -2.43 -8.47
CA ALA A 209 0.45 -1.32 -9.07
C ALA A 209 1.19 -1.75 -10.34
N ALA A 210 1.83 -2.93 -10.33
CA ALA A 210 2.59 -3.44 -11.47
C ALA A 210 1.72 -3.67 -12.71
N GLU A 211 0.46 -4.07 -12.54
CA GLU A 211 -0.48 -4.19 -13.67
C GLU A 211 -0.79 -2.87 -14.36
N ARG A 212 -0.52 -1.75 -13.69
CA ARG A 212 -0.81 -0.41 -14.18
C ARG A 212 0.39 0.27 -14.79
N GLU A 213 1.60 -0.20 -14.56
CA GLU A 213 2.80 0.46 -15.08
C GLU A 213 3.35 -0.28 -16.30
N VAL A 214 3.72 0.45 -17.35
CA VAL A 214 4.53 -0.12 -18.44
C VAL A 214 5.91 -0.43 -17.88
N GLY A 215 6.26 -1.71 -17.90
CA GLY A 215 7.46 -2.25 -17.23
C GLY A 215 7.14 -3.11 -16.00
N GLY A 216 5.86 -3.23 -15.62
CA GLY A 216 5.42 -4.14 -14.56
C GLY A 216 6.04 -3.81 -13.21
N LEU A 217 6.46 -4.84 -12.47
CA LEU A 217 7.06 -4.70 -11.14
C LEU A 217 8.28 -3.76 -11.13
N ALA A 218 9.11 -3.80 -12.17
CA ALA A 218 10.33 -2.98 -12.24
C ALA A 218 10.03 -1.47 -12.39
N ALA A 219 8.82 -1.12 -12.84
CA ALA A 219 8.40 0.26 -13.03
C ALA A 219 7.79 0.87 -11.77
N VAL A 220 7.38 0.07 -10.77
CA VAL A 220 6.84 0.57 -9.50
C VAL A 220 7.99 0.79 -8.51
N PRO A 221 8.27 2.04 -8.11
CA PRO A 221 9.36 2.31 -7.17
C PRO A 221 9.00 1.79 -5.77
N VAL A 222 9.84 0.88 -5.26
CA VAL A 222 9.80 0.42 -3.87
C VAL A 222 10.91 1.13 -3.10
N ILE A 223 10.57 1.75 -1.97
CA ILE A 223 11.49 2.59 -1.20
C ILE A 223 11.52 2.09 0.24
N ASN A 224 12.68 1.58 0.69
CA ASN A 224 12.94 1.32 2.09
C ASN A 224 13.84 2.41 2.68
N LEU A 225 13.25 3.37 3.40
CA LEU A 225 14.00 4.48 4.02
C LEU A 225 14.84 4.07 5.24
N PHE A 226 14.74 2.82 5.69
CA PHE A 226 15.35 2.30 6.91
C PHE A 226 16.40 1.21 6.65
N ASP A 227 16.65 0.92 5.39
CA ASP A 227 17.75 0.04 5.00
C ASP A 227 18.98 0.91 4.72
N HIS A 228 20.01 0.76 5.55
CA HIS A 228 21.27 1.50 5.43
C HIS A 228 22.06 1.08 4.18
N GLU A 229 21.80 -0.11 3.63
CA GLU A 229 22.43 -0.59 2.39
C GLU A 229 21.71 -0.06 1.14
N GLN A 230 20.41 0.21 1.25
CA GLN A 230 19.66 0.95 0.24
C GLN A 230 19.76 2.43 0.55
N CYS A 231 20.83 3.07 0.06
CA CYS A 231 20.75 4.50 -0.19
C CYS A 231 19.54 4.72 -1.09
N VAL A 232 18.46 5.33 -0.57
CA VAL A 232 17.35 5.79 -1.40
C VAL A 232 17.96 6.83 -2.33
N SER A 233 18.37 6.37 -3.50
CA SER A 233 19.04 7.23 -4.45
C SER A 233 18.06 8.34 -4.80
N ALA A 234 18.55 9.57 -4.94
CA ALA A 234 17.77 10.66 -5.52
C ALA A 234 17.11 10.22 -6.85
N ASN A 235 17.70 9.26 -7.55
CA ASN A 235 17.16 8.65 -8.77
C ASN A 235 15.86 7.88 -8.55
N THR A 236 15.61 7.23 -7.40
CA THR A 236 14.34 6.52 -7.17
C THR A 236 13.20 7.50 -6.97
N LEU A 237 13.37 8.54 -6.16
CA LEU A 237 12.37 9.59 -6.02
C LEU A 237 12.24 10.42 -7.31
N GLY A 238 13.36 10.70 -7.98
CA GLY A 238 13.37 11.37 -9.29
C GLY A 238 12.59 10.61 -10.35
N ARG A 239 12.62 9.27 -10.36
CA ARG A 239 11.77 8.45 -11.25
C ARG A 239 10.28 8.60 -10.93
N VAL A 240 9.90 8.69 -9.66
CA VAL A 240 8.50 8.92 -9.27
C VAL A 240 8.05 10.30 -9.73
N LEU A 241 8.87 11.34 -9.54
CA LEU A 241 8.58 12.70 -9.97
C LEU A 241 8.47 12.78 -11.51
N ALA A 242 9.42 12.20 -12.24
CA ALA A 242 9.35 12.16 -13.69
C ALA A 242 8.10 11.40 -14.19
N ALA A 243 7.74 10.28 -13.54
CA ALA A 243 6.52 9.54 -13.84
C ALA A 243 5.24 10.32 -13.51
N SER A 244 5.29 11.26 -12.56
CA SER A 244 4.19 12.18 -12.26
C SER A 244 4.12 13.39 -13.20
N GLY A 245 5.10 13.57 -14.08
CA GLY A 245 5.22 14.72 -14.97
C GLY A 245 5.96 15.92 -14.37
N ARG A 246 6.79 15.68 -13.34
CA ARG A 246 7.45 16.71 -12.52
C ARG A 246 8.96 16.57 -12.47
#